data_AF-A0A803QE91-F1
#
_entry.id   AF-A0A803QE91-F1
#
_cell.length_a   1.000
_cell.length_b   1.000
_cell.length_c   1.000
_cell.angle_alpha   90.00
_cell.angle_beta   90.00
_cell.angle_gamma   90.00
#
_symmetry.space_group_name_H-M   'P 1'
#
loop_
_entity.id
_entity.type
_entity.pdbx_description
1 polymer ?
#
loop_
_entity_poly.entity_id
_entity_poly.type
_entity_poly.pdbx_seq_one_letter_code
_entity_poly.pdbx_strand_id
1 'polypeptide(L)'
;MEYSKWLESYGPLNRKYYEELGVVPKELAPSTEKPLELELKVLPSHLRYEFLGKDKQLPVIVSASHSDVETDKLLRVLRTHNKAIAWTLGDVKGTSPSTVMHRILMEEGAKPKIDA
;
A
#
# COMPACT_ATOMS: atom_id res chain seq x y z
N MET A 1 -26.23 -1.51 31.49
CA MET A 1 -25.15 -0.52 31.71
C MET A 1 -23.87 -1.23 32.16
N GLU A 2 -23.34 -2.15 31.35
CA GLU A 2 -22.09 -2.88 31.68
C GLU A 2 -20.89 -2.41 30.85
N TYR A 3 -21.14 -1.90 29.64
CA TYR A 3 -20.08 -1.51 28.71
C TYR A 3 -19.25 -0.32 29.20
N SER A 4 -19.89 0.67 29.82
CA SER A 4 -19.22 1.88 30.32
C SER A 4 -18.29 1.56 31.48
N LYS A 5 -18.71 0.65 32.36
CA LYS A 5 -17.91 0.18 33.52
C LYS A 5 -16.70 -0.66 33.07
N TRP A 6 -16.83 -1.38 31.96
CA TRP A 6 -15.73 -2.13 31.33
C TRP A 6 -14.67 -1.20 30.74
N LEU A 7 -15.07 -0.11 30.07
CA LEU A 7 -14.15 0.88 29.51
C LEU A 7 -13.38 1.67 30.59
N GLU A 8 -14.01 1.96 31.71
CA GLU A 8 -13.40 2.69 32.84
C GLU A 8 -12.41 1.83 33.65
N SER A 9 -12.56 0.49 33.63
CA SER A 9 -11.68 -0.43 34.35
C SER A 9 -10.25 -0.48 33.81
N TYR A 10 -10.04 -0.15 32.54
CA TYR A 10 -8.71 -0.07 31.94
C TYR A 10 -8.21 1.38 32.06
N GLY A 11 -7.62 1.70 33.22
CA GLY A 11 -6.80 2.90 33.40
C GLY A 11 -5.70 3.03 32.33
N PRO A 12 -4.95 4.17 32.30
CA PRO A 12 -4.12 4.57 31.16
C PRO A 12 -3.26 3.40 30.68
N LEU A 13 -3.64 2.91 29.51
CA LEU A 13 -3.18 1.70 28.84
C LEU A 13 -1.65 1.63 28.80
N ASN A 14 -1.03 1.07 29.83
CA ASN A 14 0.38 0.67 29.82
C ASN A 14 0.51 -0.60 28.96
N ARG A 15 0.30 -0.42 27.64
CA ARG A 15 0.27 -1.44 26.59
C ARG A 15 1.67 -2.00 26.39
N LYS A 16 1.98 -3.11 27.05
CA LYS A 16 3.18 -3.92 26.79
C LYS A 16 2.93 -5.11 25.85
N TYR A 17 1.71 -5.28 25.34
CA TYR A 17 1.29 -6.46 24.58
C TYR A 17 0.88 -6.11 23.15
N TYR A 18 1.82 -5.59 22.36
CA TYR A 18 1.69 -5.55 20.91
C TYR A 18 2.95 -6.16 20.31
N GLU A 19 2.78 -7.05 19.32
CA GLU A 19 3.88 -7.51 18.49
C GLU A 19 4.12 -6.42 17.43
N GLU A 20 5.33 -5.85 17.41
CA GLU A 20 5.72 -4.97 16.32
C GLU A 20 5.87 -5.79 15.04
N LEU A 21 5.19 -5.36 13.96
CA LEU A 21 5.52 -5.84 12.62
C LEU A 21 7.00 -5.48 12.39
N GLY A 22 7.83 -6.47 12.02
CA GLY A 22 9.30 -6.36 11.96
C GLY A 22 9.84 -5.11 11.26
N VAL A 23 11.15 -4.85 11.41
CA VAL A 23 11.87 -3.64 10.99
C VAL A 23 11.32 -3.04 9.68
N VAL A 24 10.47 -2.02 9.80
CA VAL A 24 10.03 -1.22 8.67
C VAL A 24 11.23 -0.37 8.24
N PRO A 25 11.65 -0.40 6.96
CA PRO A 25 12.71 0.45 6.48
C PRO A 25 12.42 1.91 6.84
N LYS A 26 13.38 2.54 7.52
CA LYS A 26 13.23 3.88 8.12
C LYS A 26 13.05 4.99 7.08
N GLU A 27 13.32 4.70 5.82
CA GLU A 27 13.24 5.67 4.73
C GLU A 27 12.89 4.95 3.41
N LEU A 28 11.61 4.99 3.04
CA LEU A 28 11.16 4.51 1.74
C LEU A 28 11.12 5.73 0.83
N ALA A 29 12.13 5.89 -0.01
CA ALA A 29 12.16 6.96 -1.00
C ALA A 29 10.97 6.80 -1.98
N PRO A 30 10.29 7.88 -2.35
CA PRO A 30 9.21 7.83 -3.32
C PRO A 30 9.73 7.35 -4.68
N SER A 31 8.87 6.71 -5.46
CA SER A 31 9.22 6.19 -6.79
C SER A 31 9.67 7.29 -7.78
N THR A 32 9.44 8.56 -7.42
CA THR A 32 9.78 9.73 -8.22
C THR A 32 11.28 10.08 -8.14
N GLU A 33 12.00 9.62 -7.12
CA GLU A 33 13.40 10.00 -6.84
C GLU A 33 14.43 8.97 -7.30
N LYS A 34 14.07 7.67 -7.31
CA LYS A 34 14.97 6.59 -7.72
C LYS A 34 14.32 5.71 -8.80
N PRO A 35 15.05 5.39 -9.89
CA PRO A 35 14.59 4.40 -10.88
C PRO A 35 14.32 3.05 -10.20
N LEU A 36 13.14 2.45 -10.45
CA LEU A 36 12.86 1.10 -10.01
C LEU A 36 13.49 0.10 -10.96
N GLU A 37 14.26 -0.84 -10.40
CA GLU A 37 14.58 -2.09 -11.08
C GLU A 37 13.31 -2.95 -11.04
N LEU A 38 12.58 -2.99 -12.16
CA LEU A 38 11.20 -3.48 -12.19
C LEU A 38 11.13 -4.75 -13.05
N GLU A 39 10.89 -5.89 -12.42
CA GLU A 39 10.62 -7.16 -13.10
C GLU A 39 9.19 -7.16 -13.65
N LEU A 40 9.04 -6.88 -14.94
CA LEU A 40 7.73 -6.93 -15.61
C LEU A 40 7.29 -8.38 -15.78
N LYS A 41 6.07 -8.67 -15.33
CA LYS A 41 5.44 -9.99 -15.51
C LYS A 41 4.89 -10.11 -16.92
N VAL A 42 4.78 -11.34 -17.40
CA VAL A 42 4.07 -11.63 -18.66
C VAL A 42 2.58 -11.31 -18.47
N LEU A 43 2.03 -10.50 -19.37
CA LEU A 43 0.62 -10.14 -19.36
C LEU A 43 -0.21 -11.04 -20.28
N PRO A 44 -1.50 -11.25 -19.97
CA PRO A 44 -2.47 -11.79 -20.91
C PRO A 44 -2.57 -10.95 -22.19
N SER A 45 -2.96 -11.56 -23.31
CA SER A 45 -3.02 -10.92 -24.64
C SER A 45 -3.95 -9.71 -24.77
N HIS A 46 -4.91 -9.55 -23.86
CA HIS A 46 -5.83 -8.42 -23.84
C HIS A 46 -5.29 -7.20 -23.08
N LEU A 47 -4.09 -7.30 -22.48
CA LEU A 47 -3.44 -6.24 -21.73
C LEU A 47 -2.08 -5.92 -22.33
N ARG A 48 -1.66 -4.65 -22.21
CA ARG A 48 -0.32 -4.20 -22.59
C ARG A 48 0.25 -3.22 -21.57
N TYR A 49 1.58 -3.10 -21.56
CA TYR A 49 2.28 -2.10 -20.78
C TYR A 49 2.40 -0.79 -21.55
N GLU A 50 2.11 0.30 -20.86
CA GLU A 50 2.47 1.66 -21.25
C GLU A 50 3.32 2.27 -20.14
N PHE A 51 4.05 3.36 -20.45
CA PHE A 51 5.01 3.94 -19.51
C PHE A 51 4.79 5.44 -19.34
N LEU A 52 4.77 5.88 -18.09
CA LEU A 52 4.58 7.29 -17.74
C LEU A 52 5.89 8.04 -17.55
N GLY A 53 6.96 7.34 -17.12
CA GLY A 53 8.29 7.90 -16.88
C GLY A 53 9.20 7.90 -18.11
N LYS A 54 10.33 8.61 -17.99
CA LYS A 54 11.43 8.49 -18.96
C LYS A 54 12.05 7.08 -18.87
N ASP A 55 12.66 6.61 -19.94
CA ASP A 55 13.40 5.32 -19.96
C ASP A 55 12.59 4.10 -19.51
N LYS A 56 11.28 4.04 -19.85
CA LYS A 56 10.36 2.95 -19.49
C LYS A 56 10.21 2.73 -17.98
N GLN A 57 10.36 3.79 -17.19
CA GLN A 57 10.03 3.78 -15.78
C GLN A 57 8.52 3.97 -15.58
N LEU A 58 7.98 3.49 -14.45
CA LEU A 58 6.57 3.63 -14.06
C LEU A 58 5.60 2.97 -15.07
N PRO A 59 5.59 1.62 -15.14
CA PRO A 59 4.67 0.89 -16.00
C PRO A 59 3.22 1.07 -15.54
N VAL A 60 2.32 1.16 -16.51
CA VAL A 60 0.87 1.12 -16.33
C VAL A 60 0.32 0.03 -17.25
N ILE A 61 -0.62 -0.76 -16.73
CA ILE A 61 -1.29 -1.80 -17.50
C ILE A 61 -2.56 -1.19 -18.09
N VAL A 62 -2.69 -1.26 -19.41
CA VAL A 62 -3.88 -0.79 -20.15
C VAL A 62 -4.46 -1.91 -21.01
N SER A 63 -5.70 -1.74 -21.47
CA SER A 63 -6.29 -2.65 -22.44
C SER A 63 -5.52 -2.58 -23.77
N ALA A 64 -5.18 -3.73 -24.34
CA ALA A 64 -4.60 -3.83 -25.67
C ALA A 64 -5.61 -3.47 -26.78
N SER A 65 -6.90 -3.41 -26.46
CA SER A 65 -7.96 -3.04 -27.41
C SER A 65 -8.14 -1.53 -27.59
N HIS A 66 -7.47 -0.70 -26.79
CA HIS A 66 -7.58 0.75 -26.93
C HIS A 66 -6.86 1.25 -28.18
N SER A 67 -7.47 2.21 -28.85
CA SER A 67 -6.79 2.96 -29.92
C SER A 67 -5.63 3.77 -29.35
N ASP A 68 -4.68 4.12 -30.20
CA ASP A 68 -3.53 4.94 -29.79
C ASP A 68 -3.96 6.32 -29.29
N VAL A 69 -5.04 6.87 -29.86
CA VAL A 69 -5.61 8.16 -29.44
C VAL A 69 -6.23 8.09 -28.04
N GLU A 70 -6.96 7.02 -27.73
CA GLU A 70 -7.52 6.81 -26.39
C GLU A 70 -6.42 6.57 -25.36
N THR A 71 -5.43 5.77 -25.73
CA THR A 71 -4.27 5.48 -24.90
C THR A 71 -3.51 6.76 -24.59
N ASP A 72 -3.24 7.61 -25.59
CA ASP A 72 -2.53 8.88 -25.37
C ASP A 72 -3.31 9.84 -24.45
N LYS A 73 -4.64 9.96 -24.64
CA LYS A 73 -5.50 10.74 -23.75
C LYS A 73 -5.44 10.22 -22.31
N LEU A 74 -5.49 8.91 -22.12
CA LEU A 74 -5.35 8.28 -20.81
C LEU A 74 -3.98 8.59 -20.19
N LEU A 75 -2.89 8.36 -20.93
CA LEU A 75 -1.53 8.60 -20.46
C LEU A 75 -1.31 10.07 -20.10
N ARG A 76 -1.90 11.01 -20.84
CA ARG A 76 -1.85 12.44 -20.51
C ARG A 76 -2.47 12.73 -19.14
N VAL A 77 -3.67 12.19 -18.86
CA VAL A 77 -4.34 12.36 -17.56
C VAL A 77 -3.51 11.72 -16.45
N LEU A 78 -2.99 10.52 -16.66
CA LEU A 78 -2.18 9.82 -15.66
C LEU A 78 -0.84 10.53 -15.38
N ARG A 79 -0.20 11.12 -16.40
CA ARG A 79 1.00 11.96 -16.21
C ARG A 79 0.70 13.19 -15.35
N THR A 80 -0.44 13.84 -15.54
CA THR A 80 -0.87 14.99 -14.73
C THR A 80 -1.13 14.60 -13.27
N HIS A 81 -1.64 13.38 -13.03
CA HIS A 81 -2.00 12.90 -11.70
C HIS A 81 -1.05 11.82 -11.17
N ASN A 82 0.20 11.82 -11.64
CA ASN A 82 1.14 10.74 -11.32
C ASN A 82 1.31 10.57 -9.80
N LYS A 83 1.40 11.67 -9.04
CA LYS A 83 1.53 11.65 -7.56
C LYS A 83 0.42 10.91 -6.81
N ALA A 84 -0.73 10.66 -7.43
CA ALA A 84 -1.84 9.94 -6.80
C ALA A 84 -1.75 8.42 -6.97
N ILE A 85 -0.95 7.96 -7.94
CA ILE A 85 -0.66 6.54 -8.13
C ILE A 85 0.54 6.23 -7.25
N ALA A 86 0.49 5.10 -6.54
CA ALA A 86 1.61 4.67 -5.72
C ALA A 86 2.35 3.52 -6.41
N TRP A 87 3.63 3.71 -6.72
CA TRP A 87 4.49 2.67 -7.32
C TRP A 87 5.39 2.03 -6.28
N THR A 88 5.84 2.80 -5.29
CA THR A 88 6.53 2.28 -4.12
C THR A 88 5.68 2.46 -2.87
N LEU A 89 6.03 1.71 -1.82
CA LEU A 89 5.44 1.89 -0.50
C LEU A 89 5.69 3.29 0.07
N GLY A 90 6.74 4.00 -0.38
CA GLY A 90 7.00 5.39 -0.04
C GLY A 90 5.98 6.37 -0.62
N ASP A 91 5.34 6.02 -1.74
CA ASP A 91 4.28 6.84 -2.36
C ASP A 91 2.94 6.69 -1.61
N VAL A 92 2.73 5.59 -0.87
CA VAL A 92 1.51 5.34 -0.09
C VAL A 92 1.57 6.07 1.25
N LYS A 93 1.18 7.36 1.24
CA LYS A 93 1.11 8.16 2.46
C LYS A 93 -0.11 7.74 3.29
N GLY A 94 0.12 7.07 4.43
CA GLY A 94 -0.95 6.74 5.40
C GLY A 94 -1.18 5.25 5.66
N THR A 95 -0.50 4.34 4.94
CA THR A 95 -0.39 2.93 5.36
C THR A 95 0.73 2.72 6.37
N SER A 96 1.07 3.75 7.14
CA SER A 96 1.93 3.52 8.29
C SER A 96 1.21 2.54 9.20
N PRO A 97 1.87 1.46 9.66
CA PRO A 97 1.32 0.60 10.70
C PRO A 97 0.85 1.42 11.90
N SER A 98 1.48 2.58 12.19
CA SER A 98 1.08 3.48 13.26
C SER A 98 -0.25 4.23 13.01
N THR A 99 -0.65 4.45 11.75
CA THR A 99 -1.90 5.14 11.38
C THR A 99 -3.06 4.15 11.22
N VAL A 100 -2.77 2.94 10.73
CA VAL A 100 -3.74 1.83 10.59
C VAL A 100 -3.36 0.72 11.57
N MET A 101 -3.19 1.06 12.85
CA MET A 101 -3.15 0.03 13.88
C MET A 101 -4.58 -0.45 14.14
N HIS A 102 -5.03 -1.47 13.43
CA HIS A 102 -6.11 -2.31 13.95
C HIS A 102 -5.56 -3.00 15.20
N ARG A 103 -5.81 -2.38 16.35
CA ARG A 103 -5.42 -2.89 17.67
C ARG A 103 -6.37 -4.03 18.01
N ILE A 104 -6.03 -5.25 17.61
CA ILE A 104 -6.69 -6.45 18.08
C ILE A 104 -6.26 -6.64 19.54
N LEU A 105 -7.16 -6.37 20.47
CA LEU A 105 -6.93 -6.64 21.89
C LEU A 105 -7.05 -8.14 22.10
N MET A 106 -6.01 -8.74 22.67
CA MET A 106 -6.01 -10.15 23.10
C MET A 106 -6.03 -10.23 24.62
N GLU A 107 -6.64 -11.28 25.14
CA GLU A 107 -6.57 -11.61 26.57
C GLU A 107 -5.17 -12.09 26.96
N GLU A 108 -4.82 -11.94 28.24
CA GLU A 108 -3.52 -12.37 28.76
C GLU A 108 -3.35 -13.89 28.57
N GLY A 109 -2.29 -14.30 27.86
CA GLY A 109 -2.00 -15.71 27.56
C GLY A 109 -2.70 -16.27 26.31
N ALA A 110 -3.45 -15.46 25.56
CA ALA A 110 -4.00 -15.87 24.27
C ALA A 110 -2.88 -16.21 23.28
N LYS A 111 -3.03 -17.33 22.58
CA LYS A 111 -2.10 -17.77 21.53
C LYS A 111 -2.81 -17.69 20.18
N PRO A 112 -2.18 -17.12 19.14
CA PRO A 112 -2.75 -17.14 17.81
C PRO A 112 -2.92 -18.60 17.37
N LYS A 113 -4.12 -18.95 16.89
CA LYS A 113 -4.43 -20.24 16.31
C LYS A 113 -4.92 -20.01 14.88
N ILE A 114 -4.53 -20.92 13.99
CA ILE A 114 -5.09 -21.01 12.65
C ILE A 114 -6.15 -22.11 12.74
N ASP A 115 -7.41 -21.74 12.57
CA ASP A 115 -8.47 -22.74 12.46
C ASP A 115 -8.33 -23.44 11.11
N ALA A 116 -8.46 -24.77 11.13
CA ALA A 116 -8.32 -25.64 9.96
C ALA A 116 -9.61 -25.77 9.16
#